data_AF-A0A1G2Y1J1-F1
#
_entry.id   AF-A0A1G2Y1J1-F1
#
_cell.length_a   1.000
_cell.length_b   1.000
_cell.length_c   1.000
_cell.angle_alpha   90.00
_cell.angle_beta   90.00
_cell.angle_gamma   90.00
#
_symmetry.space_group_name_H-M   'P 1'
#
loop_
_entity.id
_entity.type
_entity.pdbx_description
1 polymer ?
#
loop_
_entity_poly.entity_id
_entity_poly.type
_entity_poly.pdbx_seq_one_letter_code
_entity_poly.pdbx_strand_id
1 'polypeptide(L)'
;MKPFFCLSVIFLVLSWQSFCVARNFTFFVWTDSHIGVCNSSVRDDIITQMNARPGNLYPSYLLLYTRPVREPAFVLHLGDITEGTPKSTRWDNPDAASYLSYIQCISNLAATPYTCEVIGNHDYTSDHYIQNQITERHGNSYYSFEHEGVLFIMLDPYKAGDVTSPSLGSTQINWLQQKLDSILPDTPLIFSMHISPDYTLGASYNHLNESESNTLYNMLINRNVLTFLMGHWHSVQLRIWNGTIDVLTPAGYSYSPGCGSNDLDELWGVIRILNNRIDHIPYNWQSNKWGTASQSKLSKYFDDSTLGDLNSDEAIDNADLLIMSDAWLSTPGQGNWNEQCDISPSIPDDRVNIRDFVIMASKWQGRRR
;
A
#
# COMPACT_ATOMS: atom_id res chain seq x y z
N MET A 1 -2.06 -52.18 28.60
CA MET A 1 -2.24 -50.74 28.89
C MET A 1 -0.97 -50.02 28.48
N LYS A 2 -1.03 -49.20 27.43
CA LYS A 2 0.06 -48.30 27.01
C LYS A 2 -0.31 -46.88 27.46
N PRO A 3 0.60 -46.06 28.00
CA PRO A 3 0.26 -44.70 28.40
C PRO A 3 0.19 -43.82 27.14
N PHE A 4 -0.89 -43.04 27.04
CA PHE A 4 -0.99 -41.93 26.10
C PHE A 4 -0.19 -40.75 26.64
N PHE A 5 0.85 -40.33 25.92
CA PHE A 5 1.48 -39.03 26.12
C PHE A 5 0.69 -38.01 25.30
N CYS A 6 -0.02 -37.11 25.96
CA CYS A 6 -0.64 -35.96 25.33
C CYS A 6 0.42 -34.86 25.20
N LEU A 7 0.95 -34.64 23.99
CA LEU A 7 1.78 -33.47 23.72
C LEU A 7 0.86 -32.27 23.49
N SER A 8 0.78 -31.38 24.48
CA SER A 8 0.20 -30.06 24.30
C SER A 8 1.16 -29.22 23.45
N VAL A 9 0.81 -28.99 22.18
CA VAL A 9 1.49 -28.02 21.33
C VAL A 9 1.04 -26.63 21.77
N ILE A 10 1.91 -25.93 22.48
CA ILE A 10 1.73 -24.51 22.81
C ILE A 10 2.02 -23.73 21.53
N PHE A 11 0.97 -23.15 20.92
CA PHE A 11 1.14 -22.10 19.92
C PHE A 11 1.66 -20.86 20.63
N LEU A 12 2.97 -20.66 20.59
CA LEU A 12 3.58 -19.36 20.88
C LEU A 12 3.22 -18.41 19.74
N VAL A 13 2.15 -17.65 19.92
CA VAL A 13 1.91 -16.43 19.14
C VAL A 13 2.99 -15.44 19.58
N LEU A 14 4.13 -15.47 18.90
CA LEU A 14 5.10 -14.40 18.98
C LEU A 14 4.47 -13.18 18.31
N SER A 15 3.76 -12.36 19.08
CA SER A 15 3.50 -10.98 18.68
C SER A 15 4.85 -10.29 18.65
N TRP A 16 5.42 -10.14 17.46
CA TRP A 16 6.48 -9.18 17.25
C TRP A 16 5.83 -7.81 17.44
N GLN A 17 5.84 -7.30 18.67
CA GLN A 17 5.80 -5.86 18.86
C GLN A 17 7.16 -5.37 18.37
N SER A 18 7.27 -5.15 17.06
CA SER A 18 8.32 -4.30 16.53
C SER A 18 8.10 -2.95 17.19
N PHE A 19 8.98 -2.58 18.12
CA PHE A 19 9.13 -1.20 18.58
C PHE A 19 9.62 -0.41 17.36
N CYS A 20 8.70 -0.02 16.50
CA CYS A 20 8.97 0.65 15.24
C CYS A 20 8.91 2.14 15.46
N VAL A 21 10.06 2.76 15.75
CA VAL A 21 10.47 4.16 15.55
C VAL A 21 9.56 4.93 14.55
N ALA A 22 9.26 6.21 14.76
CA ALA A 22 8.38 7.08 13.93
C ALA A 22 8.23 6.66 12.45
N ARG A 23 7.02 6.68 11.88
CA ARG A 23 6.69 6.10 10.55
C ARG A 23 7.75 6.39 9.48
N ASN A 24 8.40 5.36 8.95
CA ASN A 24 9.39 5.52 7.89
C ASN A 24 9.52 4.24 7.08
N PHE A 25 8.57 4.06 6.19
CA PHE A 25 8.52 2.90 5.33
C PHE A 25 8.15 3.26 3.91
N THR A 26 8.39 2.30 3.03
CA THR A 26 8.07 2.39 1.61
C THR A 26 7.39 1.08 1.25
N PHE A 27 6.41 1.12 0.36
CA PHE A 27 5.86 -0.08 -0.26
C PHE A 27 5.71 0.19 -1.75
N PHE A 28 5.85 -0.87 -2.55
CA PHE A 28 5.60 -0.75 -3.98
C PHE A 28 4.16 -1.12 -4.29
N VAL A 29 3.63 -0.53 -5.34
CA VAL A 29 2.29 -0.80 -5.83
C VAL A 29 2.38 -1.31 -7.25
N TRP A 30 1.71 -2.43 -7.47
CA TRP A 30 1.57 -3.08 -8.75
C TRP A 30 0.08 -3.31 -9.02
N THR A 31 -0.34 -3.37 -10.27
CA THR A 31 -1.76 -3.54 -10.63
C THR A 31 -1.85 -3.97 -12.08
N ASP A 32 -3.00 -4.52 -12.47
CA ASP A 32 -3.35 -4.76 -13.87
C ASP A 32 -2.20 -5.50 -14.59
N SER A 33 -1.72 -6.56 -13.94
CA SER A 33 -0.65 -7.39 -14.48
C SER A 33 -1.18 -8.36 -15.51
N HIS A 34 -2.46 -8.73 -15.46
CA HIS A 34 -3.15 -9.55 -16.44
C HIS A 34 -2.34 -10.78 -16.86
N ILE A 35 -1.76 -11.51 -15.90
CA ILE A 35 -0.98 -12.72 -16.18
C ILE A 35 -1.87 -13.71 -16.95
N GLY A 36 -1.32 -14.23 -18.06
CA GLY A 36 -2.06 -15.01 -19.04
C GLY A 36 -2.47 -14.23 -20.30
N VAL A 37 -2.52 -12.89 -20.25
CA VAL A 37 -2.58 -12.04 -21.45
C VAL A 37 -1.20 -11.62 -21.87
N CYS A 38 -0.96 -11.72 -23.18
CA CYS A 38 0.27 -11.26 -23.83
C CYS A 38 1.50 -11.53 -22.99
N ASN A 39 1.63 -12.80 -22.60
CA ASN A 39 2.72 -13.34 -21.83
C ASN A 39 4.05 -12.77 -22.30
N SER A 40 4.57 -11.85 -21.50
CA SER A 40 5.66 -10.95 -21.87
C SER A 40 6.64 -10.83 -20.71
N SER A 41 7.91 -10.62 -21.07
CA SER A 41 8.98 -10.35 -20.10
C SER A 41 8.79 -9.03 -19.36
N VAL A 42 7.84 -8.16 -19.78
CA VAL A 42 7.54 -6.88 -19.09
C VAL A 42 7.39 -7.06 -17.57
N ARG A 43 6.76 -8.15 -17.12
CA ARG A 43 6.57 -8.42 -15.69
C ARG A 43 7.88 -8.78 -15.00
N ASP A 44 8.71 -9.60 -15.62
CA ASP A 44 10.05 -9.91 -15.12
C ASP A 44 10.96 -8.67 -15.11
N ASP A 45 10.82 -7.80 -16.12
CA ASP A 45 11.52 -6.52 -16.17
C ASP A 45 11.07 -5.61 -15.00
N ILE A 46 9.76 -5.53 -14.72
CA ILE A 46 9.22 -4.80 -13.57
C ILE A 46 9.76 -5.37 -12.26
N ILE A 47 9.75 -6.69 -12.06
CA ILE A 47 10.31 -7.33 -10.86
C ILE A 47 11.80 -7.03 -10.71
N THR A 48 12.57 -7.11 -11.82
CA THR A 48 14.00 -6.75 -11.84
C THR A 48 14.20 -5.29 -11.44
N GLN A 49 13.35 -4.39 -11.92
CA GLN A 49 13.42 -2.97 -11.60
C GLN A 49 13.06 -2.70 -10.13
N MET A 50 12.02 -3.35 -9.60
CA MET A 50 11.64 -3.30 -8.18
C MET A 50 12.79 -3.77 -7.30
N ASN A 51 13.40 -4.93 -7.61
CA ASN A 51 14.58 -5.43 -6.90
C ASN A 51 15.77 -4.48 -6.93
N ALA A 52 15.91 -3.72 -8.02
CA ALA A 52 17.00 -2.78 -8.20
C ALA A 52 16.69 -1.38 -7.63
N ARG A 53 15.52 -1.12 -7.02
CA ARG A 53 15.19 0.22 -6.49
C ARG A 53 15.78 0.50 -5.11
N PRO A 54 15.73 -0.41 -4.12
CA PRO A 54 16.33 -0.14 -2.81
C PRO A 54 17.77 0.39 -2.93
N GLY A 55 18.11 1.40 -2.13
CA GLY A 55 19.39 2.09 -2.17
C GLY A 55 19.54 3.20 -3.23
N ASN A 56 18.66 3.27 -4.24
CA ASN A 56 18.70 4.33 -5.25
C ASN A 56 18.05 5.60 -4.73
N LEU A 57 18.51 6.76 -5.18
CA LEU A 57 17.87 8.03 -4.81
C LEU A 57 16.48 8.17 -5.41
N TYR A 58 15.56 8.71 -4.62
CA TYR A 58 14.29 9.24 -5.11
C TYR A 58 14.48 10.36 -6.15
N PRO A 59 13.49 10.64 -7.01
CA PRO A 59 13.61 11.71 -7.98
C PRO A 59 13.58 13.08 -7.31
N SER A 60 14.35 14.02 -7.88
CA SER A 60 14.61 15.34 -7.29
C SER A 60 13.38 16.25 -7.16
N TYR A 61 12.24 15.90 -7.73
CA TYR A 61 11.01 16.69 -7.59
C TYR A 61 10.26 16.41 -6.29
N LEU A 62 10.47 15.26 -5.65
CA LEU A 62 9.87 14.96 -4.34
C LEU A 62 10.66 15.52 -3.18
N LEU A 63 11.98 15.67 -3.39
CA LEU A 63 12.93 16.03 -2.36
C LEU A 63 13.96 16.96 -2.98
N LEU A 64 14.13 18.14 -2.39
CA LEU A 64 15.31 19.00 -2.61
C LEU A 64 16.61 18.32 -2.11
N TYR A 65 16.57 17.05 -1.66
CA TYR A 65 17.65 16.34 -0.99
C TYR A 65 17.68 14.80 -1.20
N THR A 66 18.79 14.15 -0.82
CA THR A 66 19.31 12.87 -1.35
C THR A 66 19.01 11.65 -0.46
N ARG A 67 17.75 11.22 -0.37
CA ARG A 67 17.40 10.00 0.39
C ARG A 67 17.26 8.77 -0.52
N PRO A 68 17.87 7.63 -0.17
CA PRO A 68 17.68 6.39 -0.90
C PRO A 68 16.31 5.77 -0.62
N VAL A 69 15.78 5.06 -1.60
CA VAL A 69 14.63 4.17 -1.48
C VAL A 69 14.98 3.09 -0.45
N ARG A 70 14.11 2.90 0.54
CA ARG A 70 14.25 1.81 1.53
C ARG A 70 13.81 0.49 0.90
N GLU A 71 14.22 -0.62 1.49
CA GLU A 71 13.60 -1.91 1.18
C GLU A 71 12.08 -1.79 1.38
N PRO A 72 11.25 -2.21 0.41
CA PRO A 72 9.82 -2.12 0.53
C PRO A 72 9.31 -3.05 1.64
N ALA A 73 8.42 -2.57 2.50
CA ALA A 73 7.77 -3.39 3.51
C ALA A 73 6.98 -4.55 2.87
N PHE A 74 6.33 -4.27 1.75
CA PHE A 74 5.55 -5.21 0.95
C PHE A 74 5.32 -4.65 -0.46
N VAL A 75 4.78 -5.48 -1.35
CA VAL A 75 4.19 -5.07 -2.63
C VAL A 75 2.68 -5.22 -2.56
N LEU A 76 1.95 -4.13 -2.77
CA LEU A 76 0.50 -4.12 -2.88
C LEU A 76 0.09 -4.34 -4.33
N HIS A 77 -0.61 -5.44 -4.65
CA HIS A 77 -1.19 -5.68 -5.97
C HIS A 77 -2.68 -5.31 -5.98
N LEU A 78 -3.06 -4.26 -6.73
CA LEU A 78 -4.42 -3.70 -6.71
C LEU A 78 -5.42 -4.40 -7.64
N GLY A 79 -5.32 -5.72 -7.81
CA GLY A 79 -6.23 -6.50 -8.67
C GLY A 79 -5.84 -6.57 -10.14
N ASP A 80 -6.63 -7.34 -10.88
CA ASP A 80 -6.36 -7.79 -12.25
C ASP A 80 -4.98 -8.45 -12.35
N ILE A 81 -4.75 -9.38 -11.43
CA ILE A 81 -3.54 -10.19 -11.36
C ILE A 81 -3.47 -11.12 -12.58
N THR A 82 -4.62 -11.63 -13.03
CA THR A 82 -4.75 -12.63 -14.10
C THR A 82 -5.85 -12.26 -15.09
N GLU A 83 -5.87 -12.86 -16.29
CA GLU A 83 -6.90 -12.58 -17.33
C GLU A 83 -7.93 -13.72 -17.53
N GLY A 84 -8.91 -13.97 -16.67
CA GLY A 84 -10.10 -14.79 -17.03
C GLY A 84 -10.04 -16.30 -17.39
N THR A 85 -9.23 -16.89 -18.31
CA THR A 85 -9.09 -18.39 -18.52
C THR A 85 -7.86 -18.86 -19.37
N PRO A 86 -7.20 -20.04 -19.17
CA PRO A 86 -7.42 -21.13 -18.21
C PRO A 86 -6.38 -21.26 -17.07
N LYS A 87 -6.81 -21.85 -15.95
CA LYS A 87 -6.17 -21.97 -14.62
C LYS A 87 -4.68 -22.33 -14.53
N SER A 88 -4.19 -23.21 -15.40
CA SER A 88 -2.91 -23.90 -15.21
C SER A 88 -1.66 -23.06 -15.51
N THR A 89 -1.82 -21.77 -15.80
CA THR A 89 -0.71 -20.85 -16.16
C THR A 89 -0.98 -19.43 -15.62
N ARG A 90 -1.58 -19.28 -14.43
CA ARG A 90 -2.11 -17.97 -13.99
C ARG A 90 -1.70 -17.58 -12.60
N TRP A 91 -2.04 -18.44 -11.63
CA TRP A 91 -1.59 -18.28 -10.27
C TRP A 91 -0.27 -19.00 -10.09
N ASP A 92 -0.27 -20.32 -10.21
CA ASP A 92 0.91 -21.15 -10.07
C ASP A 92 1.06 -22.08 -11.29
N ASN A 93 2.27 -22.14 -11.83
CA ASN A 93 2.70 -23.14 -12.79
C ASN A 93 4.21 -23.30 -12.69
N PRO A 94 4.74 -24.21 -11.87
CA PRO A 94 6.17 -24.30 -11.60
C PRO A 94 7.03 -24.65 -12.82
N ASP A 95 6.44 -25.23 -13.88
CA ASP A 95 7.14 -25.64 -15.10
C ASP A 95 7.21 -24.52 -16.17
N ALA A 96 6.52 -23.39 -15.94
CA ALA A 96 6.49 -22.27 -16.89
C ALA A 96 7.68 -21.30 -16.72
N ALA A 97 7.89 -20.39 -17.66
CA ALA A 97 8.83 -19.28 -17.49
C ALA A 97 8.34 -18.30 -16.40
N SER A 98 9.26 -17.56 -15.77
CA SER A 98 9.00 -16.75 -14.58
C SER A 98 7.80 -15.79 -14.66
N TYR A 99 7.54 -15.18 -15.82
CA TYR A 99 6.45 -14.22 -16.03
C TYR A 99 5.10 -14.86 -16.43
N LEU A 100 5.05 -16.19 -16.55
CA LEU A 100 3.88 -16.92 -17.04
C LEU A 100 2.91 -17.33 -15.93
N SER A 101 3.27 -17.18 -14.66
CA SER A 101 2.36 -17.34 -13.53
C SER A 101 2.67 -16.31 -12.46
N TYR A 102 1.66 -15.92 -11.68
CA TYR A 102 1.81 -14.93 -10.62
C TYR A 102 2.85 -15.36 -9.59
N ILE A 103 2.76 -16.59 -9.09
CA ILE A 103 3.67 -17.15 -8.10
C ILE A 103 5.11 -17.14 -8.57
N GLN A 104 5.37 -17.51 -9.83
CA GLN A 104 6.74 -17.47 -10.36
C GLN A 104 7.25 -16.04 -10.58
N CYS A 105 6.37 -15.12 -10.94
CA CYS A 105 6.75 -13.73 -11.15
C CYS A 105 7.18 -13.12 -9.81
N ILE A 106 6.37 -13.31 -8.77
CA ILE A 106 6.67 -12.76 -7.44
C ILE A 106 7.71 -13.58 -6.67
N SER A 107 8.00 -14.83 -7.05
CA SER A 107 9.09 -15.61 -6.41
C SER A 107 10.46 -15.02 -6.72
N ASN A 108 10.58 -14.23 -7.79
CA ASN A 108 11.78 -13.47 -8.13
C ASN A 108 11.85 -12.11 -7.41
N LEU A 109 10.84 -11.73 -6.62
CA LEU A 109 10.86 -10.49 -5.84
C LEU A 109 11.78 -10.66 -4.62
N ALA A 110 13.00 -10.15 -4.73
CA ALA A 110 14.02 -10.21 -3.69
C ALA A 110 13.96 -9.02 -2.73
N ALA A 111 13.40 -7.88 -3.16
CA ALA A 111 13.27 -6.67 -2.34
C ALA A 111 12.31 -6.88 -1.15
N THR A 112 11.30 -7.74 -1.29
CA THR A 112 10.43 -8.15 -0.18
C THR A 112 9.73 -9.46 -0.50
N PRO A 113 9.60 -10.39 0.46
CA PRO A 113 8.82 -11.61 0.26
C PRO A 113 7.31 -11.39 0.44
N TYR A 114 6.88 -10.20 0.87
CA TYR A 114 5.50 -9.94 1.24
C TYR A 114 4.73 -9.27 0.11
N THR A 115 3.70 -9.96 -0.39
CA THR A 115 2.71 -9.40 -1.30
C THR A 115 1.37 -9.28 -0.60
N CYS A 116 0.64 -8.22 -0.94
CA CYS A 116 -0.69 -7.95 -0.44
C CYS A 116 -1.60 -7.76 -1.65
N GLU A 117 -2.51 -8.69 -1.89
CA GLU A 117 -3.33 -8.73 -3.10
C GLU A 117 -4.76 -8.25 -2.82
N VAL A 118 -5.30 -7.48 -3.77
CA VAL A 118 -6.72 -7.17 -3.94
C VAL A 118 -7.21 -7.94 -5.18
N ILE A 119 -8.49 -8.29 -5.22
CA ILE A 119 -9.10 -8.97 -6.37
C ILE A 119 -9.58 -7.93 -7.39
N GLY A 120 -9.27 -8.13 -8.67
CA GLY A 120 -9.87 -7.37 -9.78
C GLY A 120 -10.94 -8.14 -10.55
N ASN A 121 -11.60 -7.47 -11.50
CA ASN A 121 -12.66 -8.11 -12.29
C ASN A 121 -12.15 -9.20 -13.24
N HIS A 122 -10.88 -9.15 -13.67
CA HIS A 122 -10.26 -10.18 -14.50
C HIS A 122 -9.77 -11.40 -13.71
N ASP A 123 -9.64 -11.27 -12.38
CA ASP A 123 -9.31 -12.37 -11.47
C ASP A 123 -10.51 -13.28 -11.19
N TYR A 124 -11.71 -12.81 -11.55
CA TYR A 124 -12.92 -13.59 -11.40
C TYR A 124 -12.96 -14.77 -12.38
N THR A 125 -13.27 -15.94 -11.81
CA THR A 125 -13.54 -17.19 -12.50
C THR A 125 -14.71 -17.87 -11.81
N SER A 126 -15.52 -18.66 -12.54
CA SER A 126 -16.71 -19.33 -11.98
C SER A 126 -16.40 -20.32 -10.85
N ASP A 127 -15.14 -20.70 -10.71
CA ASP A 127 -14.63 -21.58 -9.65
C ASP A 127 -13.90 -20.82 -8.53
N HIS A 128 -13.92 -19.48 -8.58
CA HIS A 128 -13.35 -18.59 -7.58
C HIS A 128 -11.88 -18.84 -7.28
N TYR A 129 -11.10 -19.36 -8.24
CA TYR A 129 -9.76 -19.85 -7.95
C TYR A 129 -8.82 -18.79 -7.38
N ILE A 130 -8.72 -17.61 -8.00
CA ILE A 130 -7.83 -16.53 -7.50
C ILE A 130 -8.30 -16.01 -6.14
N GLN A 131 -9.62 -15.84 -5.95
CA GLN A 131 -10.20 -15.45 -4.66
C GLN A 131 -9.88 -16.47 -3.56
N ASN A 132 -9.92 -17.77 -3.86
CA ASN A 132 -9.55 -18.83 -2.92
C ASN A 132 -8.05 -18.80 -2.57
N GLN A 133 -7.18 -18.51 -3.55
CA GLN A 133 -5.74 -18.40 -3.30
C GLN A 133 -5.38 -17.18 -2.45
N ILE A 134 -6.03 -16.03 -2.67
CA ILE A 134 -5.89 -14.84 -1.83
C ILE A 134 -6.43 -15.12 -0.42
N THR A 135 -7.57 -15.81 -0.33
CA THR A 135 -8.14 -16.24 0.96
C THR A 135 -7.20 -17.19 1.71
N GLU A 136 -6.53 -18.11 1.02
CA GLU A 136 -5.55 -19.02 1.62
C GLU A 136 -4.33 -18.26 2.16
N ARG A 137 -3.87 -17.21 1.46
CA ARG A 137 -2.74 -16.37 1.88
C ARG A 137 -3.07 -15.43 3.04
N HIS A 138 -4.23 -14.78 3.00
CA HIS A 138 -4.57 -13.67 3.92
C HIS A 138 -5.68 -14.00 4.93
N GLY A 139 -6.25 -15.21 4.84
CA GLY A 139 -7.35 -15.69 5.66
C GLY A 139 -8.74 -15.30 5.15
N ASN A 140 -8.85 -14.31 4.27
CA ASN A 140 -10.10 -13.84 3.66
C ASN A 140 -9.82 -13.04 2.37
N SER A 141 -10.82 -12.83 1.51
CA SER A 141 -10.66 -12.04 0.28
C SER A 141 -10.68 -10.53 0.52
N TYR A 142 -11.23 -10.11 1.65
CA TYR A 142 -11.14 -8.76 2.23
C TYR A 142 -10.52 -8.89 3.62
N TYR A 143 -9.49 -8.11 3.89
CA TYR A 143 -8.67 -8.27 5.10
C TYR A 143 -8.02 -6.94 5.48
N SER A 144 -7.31 -6.94 6.60
CA SER A 144 -6.58 -5.77 7.07
C SER A 144 -5.30 -6.19 7.75
N PHE A 145 -4.27 -5.35 7.66
CA PHE A 145 -3.04 -5.52 8.41
C PHE A 145 -2.50 -4.14 8.80
N GLU A 146 -1.70 -4.10 9.85
CA GLU A 146 -1.07 -2.86 10.31
C GLU A 146 0.42 -2.89 9.98
N HIS A 147 0.96 -1.75 9.57
CA HIS A 147 2.39 -1.55 9.41
C HIS A 147 2.76 -0.16 9.89
N GLU A 148 3.68 -0.09 10.87
CA GLU A 148 4.13 1.17 11.50
C GLU A 148 2.98 2.11 11.88
N GLY A 149 1.94 1.55 12.52
CA GLY A 149 0.78 2.31 13.00
C GLY A 149 -0.19 2.81 11.93
N VAL A 150 0.04 2.51 10.63
CA VAL A 150 -0.92 2.72 9.54
C VAL A 150 -1.71 1.42 9.34
N LEU A 151 -3.04 1.52 9.37
CA LEU A 151 -3.91 0.39 9.09
C LEU A 151 -4.26 0.35 7.60
N PHE A 152 -3.89 -0.76 6.96
CA PHE A 152 -4.23 -1.07 5.57
C PHE A 152 -5.49 -1.94 5.54
N ILE A 153 -6.44 -1.59 4.68
CA ILE A 153 -7.72 -2.28 4.54
C ILE A 153 -7.95 -2.63 3.07
N MET A 154 -8.04 -3.92 2.78
CA MET A 154 -8.32 -4.46 1.47
C MET A 154 -9.78 -4.84 1.37
N LEU A 155 -10.45 -4.33 0.34
CA LEU A 155 -11.85 -4.61 0.03
C LEU A 155 -11.97 -5.43 -1.25
N ASP A 156 -12.93 -6.35 -1.25
CA ASP A 156 -13.28 -7.20 -2.38
C ASP A 156 -14.71 -6.90 -2.84
N PRO A 157 -14.89 -6.15 -3.94
CA PRO A 157 -16.22 -5.75 -4.40
C PRO A 157 -16.87 -6.81 -5.31
N TYR A 158 -16.31 -8.01 -5.46
CA TYR A 158 -16.79 -9.00 -6.42
C TYR A 158 -17.49 -10.19 -5.75
N LYS A 159 -18.10 -9.95 -4.59
CA LYS A 159 -18.87 -10.99 -3.89
C LYS A 159 -20.10 -11.39 -4.71
N ALA A 160 -20.30 -12.70 -4.88
CA ALA A 160 -21.33 -13.34 -5.72
C ALA A 160 -21.02 -13.45 -7.22
N GLY A 161 -19.78 -13.15 -7.64
CA GLY A 161 -19.33 -13.44 -9.00
C GLY A 161 -19.98 -12.58 -10.09
N ASP A 162 -20.56 -11.46 -9.69
CA ASP A 162 -21.05 -10.44 -10.60
C ASP A 162 -20.02 -9.30 -10.69
N VAL A 163 -19.18 -9.36 -11.72
CA VAL A 163 -18.24 -8.29 -12.05
C VAL A 163 -18.90 -7.10 -12.75
N THR A 164 -20.16 -7.21 -13.15
CA THR A 164 -20.91 -6.15 -13.84
C THR A 164 -21.61 -5.18 -12.89
N SER A 165 -21.85 -5.63 -11.65
CA SER A 165 -22.45 -4.86 -10.57
C SER A 165 -21.67 -5.04 -9.26
N PRO A 166 -20.45 -4.47 -9.15
CA PRO A 166 -19.62 -4.63 -7.98
C PRO A 166 -20.32 -4.17 -6.69
N SER A 167 -20.17 -4.98 -5.64
CA SER A 167 -20.82 -4.80 -4.35
C SER A 167 -19.98 -5.38 -3.21
N LEU A 168 -19.91 -4.66 -2.09
CA LEU A 168 -19.25 -5.14 -0.88
C LEU A 168 -20.13 -6.16 -0.13
N GLY A 169 -21.44 -5.95 -0.19
CA GLY A 169 -22.44 -6.72 0.54
C GLY A 169 -22.40 -6.49 2.05
N SER A 170 -23.49 -6.86 2.72
CA SER A 170 -23.68 -6.58 4.14
C SER A 170 -22.62 -7.23 5.05
N THR A 171 -22.13 -8.42 4.71
CA THR A 171 -21.09 -9.10 5.52
C THR A 171 -19.81 -8.27 5.59
N GLN A 172 -19.34 -7.76 4.45
CA GLN A 172 -18.09 -7.01 4.40
C GLN A 172 -18.26 -5.60 4.98
N ILE A 173 -19.39 -4.94 4.71
CA ILE A 173 -19.72 -3.66 5.35
C ILE A 173 -19.76 -3.79 6.88
N ASN A 174 -20.40 -4.83 7.41
CA ASN A 174 -20.45 -5.06 8.86
C ASN A 174 -19.08 -5.37 9.45
N TRP A 175 -18.26 -6.17 8.76
CA TRP A 175 -16.87 -6.42 9.16
C TRP A 175 -16.06 -5.13 9.20
N LEU A 176 -16.18 -4.29 8.16
CA LEU A 176 -15.47 -3.02 8.09
C LEU A 176 -15.90 -2.08 9.21
N GLN A 177 -17.21 -1.99 9.49
CA GLN A 177 -17.72 -1.18 10.59
C GLN A 177 -17.12 -1.63 11.93
N GLN A 178 -17.15 -2.93 12.23
CA GLN A 178 -16.54 -3.48 13.44
C GLN A 178 -15.04 -3.19 13.52
N LYS A 179 -14.32 -3.27 12.40
CA LYS A 179 -12.90 -2.94 12.34
C LYS A 179 -12.66 -1.46 12.65
N LEU A 180 -13.42 -0.56 12.04
CA LEU A 180 -13.30 0.88 12.26
C LEU A 180 -13.73 1.31 13.67
N ASP A 181 -14.65 0.59 14.30
CA ASP A 181 -15.07 0.83 15.69
C ASP A 181 -14.03 0.35 16.71
N SER A 182 -13.14 -0.57 16.30
CA SER A 182 -12.08 -1.12 17.15
C SER A 182 -10.79 -0.28 17.19
N ILE A 183 -10.70 0.79 16.38
CA ILE A 183 -9.51 1.64 16.25
C ILE A 183 -9.79 3.08 16.67
N LEU A 184 -8.72 3.78 17.03
CA LEU A 184 -8.77 5.20 17.37
C LEU A 184 -9.14 6.06 16.15
N PRO A 185 -9.92 7.14 16.30
CA PRO A 185 -10.35 7.97 15.16
C PRO A 185 -9.21 8.58 14.33
N ASP A 186 -8.07 8.84 14.97
CA ASP A 186 -6.88 9.43 14.34
C ASP A 186 -5.95 8.39 13.69
N THR A 187 -6.26 7.10 13.79
CA THR A 187 -5.48 6.03 13.16
C THR A 187 -5.37 6.28 11.65
N PRO A 188 -4.16 6.42 11.10
CA PRO A 188 -3.97 6.56 9.65
C PRO A 188 -4.48 5.33 8.90
N LEU A 189 -5.31 5.56 7.89
CA LEU A 189 -5.95 4.51 7.09
C LEU A 189 -5.53 4.61 5.63
N ILE A 190 -5.18 3.46 5.04
CA ILE A 190 -5.08 3.30 3.59
C ILE A 190 -6.04 2.20 3.18
N PHE A 191 -6.99 2.55 2.32
CA PHE A 191 -7.93 1.59 1.73
C PHE A 191 -7.44 1.13 0.38
N SER A 192 -7.82 -0.08 -0.04
CA SER A 192 -7.47 -0.63 -1.35
C SER A 192 -8.60 -1.47 -1.91
N MET A 193 -9.03 -1.15 -3.13
CA MET A 193 -10.07 -1.86 -3.87
C MET A 193 -9.79 -1.69 -5.36
N HIS A 194 -10.00 -2.71 -6.18
CA HIS A 194 -9.62 -2.62 -7.60
C HIS A 194 -10.36 -1.51 -8.36
N ILE A 195 -11.67 -1.36 -8.10
CA ILE A 195 -12.55 -0.35 -8.70
C ILE A 195 -12.70 0.91 -7.84
N SER A 196 -13.30 1.95 -8.44
CA SER A 196 -13.59 3.19 -7.75
C SER A 196 -14.62 3.03 -6.62
N PRO A 197 -14.41 3.64 -5.45
CA PRO A 197 -15.45 3.74 -4.43
C PRO A 197 -16.54 4.77 -4.80
N ASP A 198 -16.25 5.70 -5.73
CA ASP A 198 -17.14 6.76 -6.19
C ASP A 198 -18.09 6.24 -7.29
N TYR A 199 -19.39 6.18 -6.95
CA TYR A 199 -20.44 5.70 -7.84
C TYR A 199 -20.70 6.57 -9.09
N THR A 200 -20.11 7.75 -9.18
CA THR A 200 -20.35 8.69 -10.28
C THR A 200 -19.43 8.44 -11.49
N LEU A 201 -18.50 7.47 -11.41
CA LEU A 201 -17.39 7.32 -12.35
C LEU A 201 -17.64 6.29 -13.46
N GLY A 202 -18.39 6.70 -14.48
CA GLY A 202 -18.48 5.96 -15.74
C GLY A 202 -19.53 4.85 -15.70
N ALA A 203 -19.17 3.66 -16.20
CA ALA A 203 -20.08 2.52 -16.25
C ALA A 203 -20.14 1.78 -14.91
N SER A 204 -21.25 1.08 -14.66
CA SER A 204 -21.53 0.44 -13.36
C SER A 204 -20.47 -0.55 -12.89
N TYR A 205 -19.71 -1.16 -13.81
CA TYR A 205 -18.63 -2.10 -13.46
C TYR A 205 -17.33 -1.43 -13.02
N ASN A 206 -17.22 -0.10 -13.16
CA ASN A 206 -16.04 0.68 -12.73
C ASN A 206 -16.11 1.12 -11.27
N HIS A 207 -17.25 0.92 -10.58
CA HIS A 207 -17.50 1.49 -9.27
C HIS A 207 -18.54 0.71 -8.45
N LEU A 208 -18.61 1.01 -7.15
CA LEU A 208 -19.70 0.54 -6.29
C LEU A 208 -21.05 1.16 -6.70
N ASN A 209 -22.15 0.47 -6.44
CA ASN A 209 -23.47 1.08 -6.54
C ASN A 209 -23.62 2.27 -5.57
N GLU A 210 -24.54 3.18 -5.90
CA GLU A 210 -24.75 4.45 -5.16
C GLU A 210 -24.95 4.24 -3.65
N SER A 211 -25.75 3.24 -3.26
CA SER A 211 -26.04 2.97 -1.84
C SER A 211 -24.78 2.58 -1.07
N GLU A 212 -23.98 1.67 -1.60
CA GLU A 212 -22.77 1.18 -0.93
C GLU A 212 -21.62 2.19 -0.99
N SER A 213 -21.48 2.91 -2.11
CA SER A 213 -20.58 4.08 -2.20
C SER A 213 -20.90 5.08 -1.08
N ASN A 214 -22.15 5.51 -0.95
CA ASN A 214 -22.55 6.47 0.08
C ASN A 214 -22.38 5.92 1.50
N THR A 215 -22.66 4.63 1.71
CA THR A 215 -22.45 3.97 3.01
C THR A 215 -20.97 3.98 3.38
N LEU A 216 -20.10 3.56 2.47
CA LEU A 216 -18.66 3.55 2.66
C LEU A 216 -18.14 4.97 2.91
N TYR A 217 -18.53 5.95 2.09
CA TYR A 217 -18.13 7.35 2.29
C TYR A 217 -18.45 7.85 3.70
N ASN A 218 -19.67 7.60 4.19
CA ASN A 218 -20.09 8.02 5.52
C ASN A 218 -19.31 7.34 6.66
N MET A 219 -18.83 6.11 6.45
CA MET A 219 -17.95 5.43 7.41
C MET A 219 -16.56 6.05 7.46
N LEU A 220 -16.10 6.64 6.36
CA LEU A 220 -14.71 7.11 6.18
C LEU A 220 -14.51 8.61 6.40
N ILE A 221 -15.54 9.44 6.16
CA ILE A 221 -15.40 10.89 6.06
C ILE A 221 -14.85 11.58 7.32
N ASN A 222 -15.05 10.99 8.50
CA ASN A 222 -14.56 11.52 9.77
C ASN A 222 -13.36 10.71 10.32
N ARG A 223 -12.66 9.97 9.46
CA ARG A 223 -11.49 9.17 9.80
C ARG A 223 -10.24 9.73 9.11
N ASN A 224 -9.07 9.41 9.64
CA ASN A 224 -7.78 9.82 9.08
C ASN A 224 -7.40 8.98 7.84
N VAL A 225 -8.17 9.12 6.75
CA VAL A 225 -7.93 8.39 5.49
C VAL A 225 -6.83 9.10 4.70
N LEU A 226 -5.66 8.45 4.63
CA LEU A 226 -4.51 8.99 3.92
C LEU A 226 -4.77 8.99 2.41
N THR A 227 -5.25 7.86 1.90
CA THR A 227 -5.72 7.73 0.52
C THR A 227 -6.51 6.43 0.36
N PHE A 228 -7.33 6.38 -0.68
CA PHE A 228 -7.99 5.17 -1.17
C PHE A 228 -7.31 4.74 -2.47
N LEU A 229 -6.65 3.58 -2.47
CA LEU A 229 -5.91 3.07 -3.62
C LEU A 229 -6.79 2.20 -4.53
N MET A 230 -6.68 2.38 -5.85
CA MET A 230 -7.37 1.55 -6.84
C MET A 230 -6.52 1.17 -8.05
N GLY A 231 -6.97 0.20 -8.84
CA GLY A 231 -6.40 -0.24 -10.11
C GLY A 231 -7.33 0.11 -11.28
N HIS A 232 -7.58 -0.87 -12.16
CA HIS A 232 -8.69 -0.94 -13.14
C HIS A 232 -8.59 -0.01 -14.36
N TRP A 233 -8.08 1.21 -14.19
CA TRP A 233 -8.02 2.19 -15.28
C TRP A 233 -6.73 2.17 -16.09
N HIS A 234 -5.77 1.32 -15.71
CA HIS A 234 -4.48 1.17 -16.37
C HIS A 234 -3.70 2.49 -16.54
N SER A 235 -4.09 3.52 -15.78
CA SER A 235 -3.59 4.88 -15.89
C SER A 235 -3.53 5.52 -14.51
N VAL A 236 -2.49 6.30 -14.29
CA VAL A 236 -2.17 6.93 -13.02
C VAL A 236 -2.97 8.20 -12.85
N GLN A 237 -3.87 8.20 -11.86
CA GLN A 237 -4.85 9.26 -11.65
C GLN A 237 -5.01 9.56 -10.16
N LEU A 238 -5.28 10.82 -9.82
CA LEU A 238 -5.81 11.20 -8.52
C LEU A 238 -7.18 11.85 -8.73
N ARG A 239 -8.15 11.42 -7.94
CA ARG A 239 -9.49 11.99 -7.85
C ARG A 239 -9.80 12.30 -6.40
N ILE A 240 -10.75 13.22 -6.18
CA ILE A 240 -11.22 13.55 -4.84
C ILE A 240 -12.68 13.12 -4.73
N TRP A 241 -12.91 12.04 -3.99
CA TRP A 241 -14.24 11.51 -3.75
C TRP A 241 -15.03 12.43 -2.83
N ASN A 242 -16.15 12.94 -3.33
CA ASN A 242 -17.02 13.91 -2.65
C ASN A 242 -16.27 15.13 -2.07
N GLY A 243 -15.16 15.53 -2.70
CA GLY A 243 -14.38 16.70 -2.32
C GLY A 243 -13.52 16.53 -1.06
N THR A 244 -13.38 15.31 -0.50
CA THR A 244 -12.71 15.11 0.79
C THR A 244 -11.71 13.96 0.83
N ILE A 245 -11.96 12.82 0.15
CA ILE A 245 -11.07 11.65 0.21
C ILE A 245 -10.28 11.54 -1.09
N ASP A 246 -8.96 11.51 -1.00
CA ASP A 246 -8.07 11.27 -2.14
C ASP A 246 -8.15 9.81 -2.60
N VAL A 247 -8.55 9.60 -3.84
CA VAL A 247 -8.61 8.30 -4.49
C VAL A 247 -7.55 8.23 -5.58
N LEU A 248 -6.54 7.40 -5.35
CA LEU A 248 -5.33 7.32 -6.16
C LEU A 248 -5.30 5.99 -6.93
N THR A 249 -5.10 6.07 -8.23
CA THR A 249 -4.60 4.97 -9.06
C THR A 249 -3.08 5.15 -9.19
N PRO A 250 -2.26 4.43 -8.42
CA PRO A 250 -0.82 4.72 -8.27
C PRO A 250 0.06 4.03 -9.33
N ALA A 251 -0.52 3.15 -10.14
CA ALA A 251 0.17 2.38 -11.15
C ALA A 251 -0.76 2.21 -12.36
N GLY A 252 -0.19 1.95 -13.53
CA GLY A 252 -0.94 1.58 -14.72
C GLY A 252 -0.77 0.10 -15.05
N TYR A 253 -0.82 -0.22 -16.34
CA TYR A 253 -0.70 -1.60 -16.83
C TYR A 253 0.71 -2.18 -16.72
N SER A 254 0.78 -3.52 -16.76
CA SER A 254 2.04 -4.27 -16.65
C SER A 254 2.16 -5.43 -17.65
N TYR A 255 1.73 -5.20 -18.90
CA TYR A 255 1.82 -6.16 -20.00
C TYR A 255 2.30 -5.47 -21.30
N SER A 256 2.56 -6.21 -22.38
CA SER A 256 3.10 -5.63 -23.61
C SER A 256 2.20 -4.53 -24.22
N PRO A 257 2.76 -3.42 -24.73
CA PRO A 257 1.99 -2.41 -25.45
C PRO A 257 1.21 -3.02 -26.63
N GLY A 258 -0.03 -2.56 -26.84
CA GLY A 258 -0.90 -3.03 -27.93
C GLY A 258 -1.66 -4.33 -27.66
N CYS A 259 -1.53 -4.89 -26.46
CA CYS A 259 -2.24 -6.10 -26.02
C CYS A 259 -3.51 -5.85 -25.20
N GLY A 260 -3.94 -4.59 -25.07
CA GLY A 260 -5.09 -4.18 -24.27
C GLY A 260 -5.57 -2.77 -24.63
N SER A 261 -6.23 -2.08 -23.70
CA SER A 261 -6.82 -0.75 -23.87
C SER A 261 -5.82 0.31 -24.38
N ASN A 262 -6.32 1.39 -24.98
CA ASN A 262 -5.50 2.36 -25.74
C ASN A 262 -4.94 3.54 -24.90
N ASP A 263 -5.30 3.63 -23.61
CA ASP A 263 -4.86 4.70 -22.69
C ASP A 263 -4.16 4.07 -21.49
N LEU A 264 -2.85 3.85 -21.62
CA LEU A 264 -2.09 3.05 -20.66
C LEU A 264 -0.85 3.81 -20.18
N ASP A 265 -0.70 3.96 -18.86
CA ASP A 265 0.54 4.47 -18.28
C ASP A 265 1.48 3.31 -17.98
N GLU A 266 2.69 3.28 -18.57
CA GLU A 266 3.71 2.24 -18.29
C GLU A 266 4.36 2.41 -16.91
N LEU A 267 3.56 2.53 -15.85
CA LEU A 267 3.99 2.92 -14.51
C LEU A 267 3.68 1.83 -13.48
N TRP A 268 4.64 1.51 -12.62
CA TRP A 268 4.36 0.92 -11.32
C TRP A 268 4.64 1.96 -10.22
N GLY A 269 4.03 1.78 -9.04
CA GLY A 269 4.01 2.79 -7.99
C GLY A 269 5.04 2.53 -6.91
N VAL A 270 5.61 3.60 -6.37
CA VAL A 270 6.27 3.59 -5.06
C VAL A 270 5.50 4.53 -4.16
N ILE A 271 5.07 4.05 -2.99
CA ILE A 271 4.47 4.90 -1.96
C ILE A 271 5.44 4.98 -0.79
N ARG A 272 5.76 6.20 -0.37
CA ARG A 272 6.57 6.46 0.81
C ARG A 272 5.71 7.08 1.90
N ILE A 273 5.81 6.54 3.11
CA ILE A 273 5.31 7.17 4.33
C ILE A 273 6.51 7.57 5.17
N LEU A 274 6.65 8.86 5.42
CA LEU A 274 7.66 9.41 6.32
C LEU A 274 6.99 10.36 7.29
N ASN A 275 7.05 10.05 8.57
CA ASN A 275 6.39 10.76 9.66
C ASN A 275 4.90 10.93 9.33
N ASN A 276 4.47 12.16 9.07
CA ASN A 276 3.09 12.50 8.72
C ASN A 276 2.93 12.88 7.24
N ARG A 277 3.77 12.36 6.35
CA ARG A 277 3.72 12.63 4.91
C ARG A 277 3.56 11.34 4.11
N ILE A 278 2.71 11.40 3.10
CA ILE A 278 2.55 10.37 2.07
C ILE A 278 2.93 10.93 0.70
N ASP A 279 3.80 10.20 -0.01
CA ASP A 279 4.25 10.54 -1.35
C ASP A 279 4.01 9.36 -2.31
N HIS A 280 3.48 9.65 -3.49
CA HIS A 280 3.34 8.74 -4.61
C HIS A 280 4.38 9.04 -5.68
N ILE A 281 5.17 8.03 -6.02
CA ILE A 281 6.39 8.16 -6.82
C ILE A 281 6.31 7.12 -7.94
N PRO A 282 5.81 7.49 -9.13
CA PRO A 282 5.68 6.55 -10.22
C PRO A 282 7.05 6.17 -10.78
N TYR A 283 7.18 4.92 -11.23
CA TYR A 283 8.35 4.43 -11.94
C TYR A 283 7.92 3.88 -13.30
N ASN A 284 8.50 4.43 -14.36
CA ASN A 284 8.17 4.02 -15.71
C ASN A 284 8.99 2.80 -16.12
N TRP A 285 8.30 1.66 -16.28
CA TRP A 285 8.98 0.39 -16.55
C TRP A 285 9.51 0.28 -17.97
N GLN A 286 8.90 0.95 -18.93
CA GLN A 286 9.34 0.91 -20.32
C GLN A 286 10.66 1.67 -20.52
N SER A 287 10.77 2.84 -19.90
CA SER A 287 11.96 3.68 -19.97
C SER A 287 12.99 3.39 -18.87
N ASN A 288 12.62 2.57 -17.89
CA ASN A 288 13.41 2.23 -16.69
C ASN A 288 13.90 3.49 -15.95
N LYS A 289 12.98 4.41 -15.66
CA LYS A 289 13.25 5.70 -15.01
C LYS A 289 12.14 6.06 -14.04
N TRP A 290 12.45 6.90 -13.06
CA TRP A 290 11.42 7.62 -12.31
C TRP A 290 10.49 8.36 -13.27
N GLY A 291 9.19 8.36 -12.97
CA GLY A 291 8.22 9.19 -13.66
C GLY A 291 8.49 10.68 -13.40
N THR A 292 7.72 11.55 -14.03
CA THR A 292 7.85 13.00 -13.87
C THR A 292 7.07 13.50 -12.66
N ALA A 293 7.34 14.74 -12.25
CA ALA A 293 6.56 15.43 -11.23
C ALA A 293 5.05 15.50 -11.56
N SER A 294 4.68 15.57 -12.84
CA SER A 294 3.26 15.58 -13.26
C SER A 294 2.60 14.19 -13.22
N GLN A 295 3.38 13.11 -13.24
CA GLN A 295 2.90 11.75 -13.05
C GLN A 295 2.78 11.40 -11.56
N SER A 296 3.56 12.05 -10.69
CA SER A 296 3.37 11.98 -9.23
C SER A 296 2.07 12.67 -8.84
N LYS A 297 1.06 11.87 -8.47
CA LYS A 297 -0.29 12.39 -8.22
C LYS A 297 -0.60 12.74 -6.77
N LEU A 298 0.12 12.19 -5.79
CA LEU A 298 -0.14 12.41 -4.37
C LEU A 298 1.16 12.77 -3.65
N SER A 299 1.16 13.88 -2.94
CA SER A 299 2.25 14.33 -2.07
C SER A 299 1.64 15.28 -1.05
N LYS A 300 1.30 14.77 0.13
CA LYS A 300 0.60 15.56 1.15
C LYS A 300 1.00 15.19 2.56
N TYR A 301 0.76 16.13 3.46
CA TYR A 301 0.79 15.90 4.89
C TYR A 301 -0.57 15.39 5.36
N PHE A 302 -0.56 14.59 6.42
CA PHE A 302 -1.74 14.16 7.14
C PHE A 302 -1.60 14.50 8.62
N ASP A 303 -2.73 14.48 9.32
CA ASP A 303 -2.75 14.74 10.75
C ASP A 303 -2.18 13.53 11.50
N ASP A 304 -1.21 13.81 12.37
CA ASP A 304 -0.55 12.81 13.19
C ASP A 304 -0.39 13.36 14.61
N SER A 305 -1.18 12.81 15.53
CA SER A 305 -1.13 13.15 16.95
C SER A 305 0.17 12.65 17.61
N THR A 306 0.81 11.66 16.99
CA THR A 306 2.08 11.04 17.41
C THR A 306 3.30 11.60 16.67
N LEU A 307 3.17 12.71 15.93
CA LEU A 307 4.32 13.33 15.26
C LEU A 307 5.36 13.82 16.28
N GLY A 308 6.52 13.15 16.33
CA GLY A 308 7.56 13.39 17.33
C GLY A 308 7.67 12.29 18.39
N ASP A 309 6.82 11.26 18.31
CA ASP A 309 7.04 9.96 18.97
C ASP A 309 8.11 9.21 18.16
N LEU A 310 9.36 9.36 18.58
CA LEU A 310 10.54 8.88 17.90
C LEU A 310 10.92 7.47 18.36
N ASN A 311 10.41 6.98 19.50
CA ASN A 311 10.63 5.61 19.94
C ASN A 311 9.42 4.68 19.69
N SER A 312 8.28 5.25 19.31
CA SER A 312 6.98 4.62 19.05
C SER A 312 6.41 3.86 20.24
N ASP A 313 6.53 4.45 21.43
CA ASP A 313 5.85 3.99 22.63
C ASP A 313 4.47 4.64 22.85
N GLU A 314 3.98 5.35 21.83
CA GLU A 314 2.72 6.08 21.79
C GLU A 314 2.68 7.32 22.71
N ALA A 315 3.82 7.75 23.26
CA ALA A 315 3.97 8.96 24.03
C ALA A 315 5.11 9.83 23.51
N ILE A 316 4.93 11.15 23.60
CA ILE A 316 5.99 12.11 23.25
C ILE A 316 6.59 12.63 24.54
N ASP A 317 7.76 12.14 24.91
CA ASP A 317 8.40 12.45 26.19
C ASP A 317 9.95 12.53 26.13
N ASN A 318 10.59 12.37 27.30
CA ASN A 318 12.04 12.48 27.41
C ASN A 318 12.78 11.41 26.60
N ALA A 319 12.18 10.25 26.36
CA ALA A 319 12.79 9.21 25.53
C ALA A 319 12.96 9.70 24.08
N ASP A 320 11.97 10.39 23.52
CA ASP A 320 12.04 10.97 22.17
C ASP A 320 13.03 12.13 22.12
N LEU A 321 13.04 12.96 23.16
CA LEU A 321 13.99 14.06 23.26
C LEU A 321 15.44 13.57 23.23
N LEU A 322 15.74 12.41 23.83
CA LEU A 322 17.06 11.80 23.75
C LEU A 322 17.42 11.41 22.32
N ILE A 323 16.49 10.78 21.59
CA ILE A 323 16.70 10.40 20.18
C ILE A 323 16.95 11.64 19.31
N MET A 324 16.13 12.69 19.48
CA MET A 324 16.31 13.95 18.76
C MET A 324 17.63 14.64 19.12
N SER A 325 18.04 14.59 20.39
CA SER A 325 19.30 15.15 20.86
C SER A 325 20.51 14.42 20.27
N ASP A 326 20.45 13.09 20.13
CA ASP A 326 21.53 12.31 19.50
C ASP A 326 21.69 12.65 18.02
N ALA A 327 20.58 12.95 17.33
CA ALA A 327 20.58 13.38 15.94
C ALA A 327 20.79 14.90 15.76
N TRP A 328 21.01 15.67 16.82
CA TRP A 328 21.00 17.13 16.76
C TRP A 328 22.02 17.71 15.77
N LEU A 329 21.57 18.64 14.93
CA LEU A 329 22.34 19.30 13.85
C LEU A 329 22.90 18.35 12.79
N SER A 330 22.47 17.09 12.78
CA SER A 330 22.91 16.12 11.80
C SER A 330 22.27 16.35 10.43
N THR A 331 22.93 15.86 9.38
CA THR A 331 22.47 15.85 7.98
C THR A 331 22.72 14.47 7.35
N PRO A 332 22.05 14.09 6.25
CA PRO A 332 22.27 12.81 5.59
C PRO A 332 23.75 12.48 5.35
N GLY A 333 24.10 11.22 5.57
CA GLY A 333 25.48 10.72 5.44
C GLY A 333 26.34 10.85 6.70
N GLN A 334 25.87 11.56 7.73
CA GLN A 334 26.52 11.59 9.04
C GLN A 334 26.09 10.38 9.89
N GLY A 335 26.99 9.88 10.74
CA GLY A 335 26.75 8.65 11.52
C GLY A 335 25.64 8.74 12.55
N ASN A 336 25.31 9.96 13.01
CA ASN A 336 24.20 10.23 13.92
C ASN A 336 22.95 10.78 13.20
N TRP A 337 22.93 10.77 11.86
CA TRP A 337 21.75 11.18 11.10
C TRP A 337 20.57 10.25 11.39
N ASN A 338 19.45 10.83 11.84
CA ASN A 338 18.19 10.15 11.94
C ASN A 338 17.12 10.91 11.17
N GLU A 339 16.66 10.32 10.05
CA GLU A 339 15.71 10.96 9.16
C GLU A 339 14.30 11.13 9.76
N GLN A 340 13.99 10.38 10.83
CA GLN A 340 12.74 10.51 11.58
C GLN A 340 12.76 11.73 12.51
N CYS A 341 13.93 12.28 12.82
CA CYS A 341 14.05 13.51 13.60
C CYS A 341 13.89 14.78 12.73
N ASP A 342 13.89 14.65 11.40
CA ASP A 342 13.65 15.74 10.45
C ASP A 342 12.15 15.84 10.14
N ILE A 343 11.42 16.42 11.09
CA ILE A 343 9.95 16.56 11.12
C ILE A 343 9.49 17.97 10.74
N SER A 344 10.40 18.89 10.43
CA SER A 344 10.11 20.30 10.19
C SER A 344 10.88 20.90 9.03
N PRO A 345 10.36 21.92 8.32
CA PRO A 345 8.96 22.36 8.24
C PRO A 345 8.35 22.04 6.88
N SER A 346 7.24 21.28 6.79
CA SER A 346 6.43 21.04 5.56
C SER A 346 7.17 20.57 4.28
N ILE A 347 8.48 20.44 4.34
CA ILE A 347 9.42 19.71 3.49
C ILE A 347 10.59 19.44 4.45
N PRO A 348 10.92 18.18 4.76
CA PRO A 348 12.12 17.86 5.52
C PRO A 348 13.32 18.60 4.91
N ASP A 349 14.06 19.36 5.73
CA ASP A 349 15.17 20.21 5.24
C ASP A 349 16.53 19.49 5.25
N ASP A 350 16.50 18.18 5.47
CA ASP A 350 17.64 17.27 5.60
C ASP A 350 18.61 17.73 6.69
N ARG A 351 18.05 18.35 7.73
CA ARG A 351 18.80 18.81 8.89
C ARG A 351 17.96 18.81 10.17
N VAL A 352 18.32 17.95 11.11
CA VAL A 352 17.70 17.96 12.45
C VAL A 352 18.12 19.22 13.20
N ASN A 353 17.19 20.11 13.49
CA ASN A 353 17.48 21.40 14.10
C ASN A 353 16.34 21.92 14.99
N ILE A 354 16.42 23.20 15.39
CA ILE A 354 15.42 23.84 16.27
C ILE A 354 14.01 23.81 15.70
N ARG A 355 13.86 23.78 14.38
CA ARG A 355 12.56 23.70 13.71
C ARG A 355 11.88 22.38 14.01
N ASP A 356 12.63 21.27 14.01
CA ASP A 356 12.14 19.93 14.36
C ASP A 356 11.74 19.86 15.82
N PHE A 357 12.61 20.35 16.69
CA PHE A 357 12.34 20.41 18.12
C PHE A 357 11.06 21.17 18.44
N VAL A 358 10.79 22.28 17.76
CA VAL A 358 9.54 23.05 17.96
C VAL A 358 8.31 22.22 17.61
N ILE A 359 8.36 21.39 16.55
CA ILE A 359 7.26 20.48 16.20
C ILE A 359 7.05 19.44 17.30
N MET A 360 8.10 18.71 17.70
CA MET A 360 8.02 17.71 18.77
C MET A 360 7.52 18.33 20.08
N ALA A 361 8.07 19.48 20.48
CA ALA A 361 7.68 20.18 21.70
C ALA A 361 6.21 20.66 21.67
N SER A 362 5.67 21.00 20.50
CA SER A 362 4.25 21.34 20.34
C SER A 362 3.30 20.16 20.59
N LYS A 363 3.85 18.94 20.54
CA LYS A 363 3.15 17.67 20.74
C LYS A 363 3.55 16.99 22.06
N TRP A 364 4.32 17.66 22.91
CA TRP A 364 4.83 17.11 24.17
C TRP A 364 3.72 16.55 25.06
N GLN A 365 3.95 15.36 25.63
CA GLN A 365 2.95 14.57 26.36
C GLN A 365 1.69 14.22 25.55
N GLY A 366 1.73 14.46 24.24
CA GLY A 366 0.79 13.90 23.28
C GLY A 366 0.84 12.38 23.36
N ARG A 367 -0.32 11.77 23.22
CA ARG A 367 -0.49 10.33 23.09
C ARG A 367 -1.51 10.06 22.01
N ARG A 368 -1.42 8.89 21.37
CA ARG A 368 -2.50 8.40 20.52
C ARG A 368 -3.76 8.26 21.40
N ARG A 369 -4.88 8.85 20.96
CA ARG A 369 -6.11 8.99 21.79
C ARG A 369 -7.31 8.26 21.26
#